data_AF-A0A2Y9U6T8-F1
#
_entry.id   AF-A0A2Y9U6T8-F1
#
_cell.length_a   1.000
_cell.length_b   1.000
_cell.length_c   1.000
_cell.angle_alpha   90.00
_cell.angle_beta   90.00
_cell.angle_gamma   90.00
#
_symmetry.space_group_name_H-M   'P 1'
#
loop_
_entity.id
_entity.type
_entity.pdbx_description
1 polymer ?
#
loop_
_entity_poly.entity_id
_entity_poly.type
_entity_poly.pdbx_seq_one_letter_code
_entity_poly.pdbx_strand_id
1 'polypeptide(L)'
;MTAGKSATAKPTDEDRREGHLPHSPLELARGKRDRREIFVFQSPKNGRTVTVADLVNFCQALMLEFDPQVEMYVERPRRITVGEKRDLELSFWVGRRDGTQHYQFVIPTKRVASLSVGLVKLPADDELIHMALNQGLVLRLVHENSLASRASEVAVAYELLPLVWANAKIAGARQLEVRIEDMLQNVERLTMSALQLQTGQARFAVACAVASLVYTGRVQLVDYRPGDPDALVEVRHG
;
A
#
# COMPACT_ATOMS: atom_id res chain seq x y z
N MET A 1 16.64 -33.64 25.67
CA MET A 1 16.36 -32.90 24.44
C MET A 1 14.87 -32.91 24.19
N THR A 2 14.18 -31.80 24.45
CA THR A 2 12.73 -31.66 24.25
C THR A 2 12.51 -30.34 23.54
N ALA A 3 12.14 -30.41 22.27
CA ALA A 3 11.90 -29.27 21.41
C ALA A 3 10.72 -28.43 21.94
N GLY A 4 10.94 -27.12 22.08
CA GLY A 4 9.96 -26.15 22.51
C GLY A 4 8.83 -26.00 21.49
N LYS A 5 7.61 -26.24 21.94
CA LYS A 5 6.39 -25.77 21.27
C LYS A 5 6.26 -24.27 21.58
N SER A 6 6.69 -23.42 20.67
CA SER A 6 6.33 -22.01 20.71
C SER A 6 6.25 -21.44 19.30
N ALA A 7 5.11 -20.83 19.00
CA ALA A 7 4.74 -20.00 17.83
C ALA A 7 3.50 -20.52 17.08
N THR A 8 2.36 -20.56 17.77
CA THR A 8 1.05 -20.40 17.11
C THR A 8 0.24 -19.45 17.97
N ALA A 9 0.71 -18.20 18.08
CA ALA A 9 -0.13 -17.13 18.56
C ALA A 9 -1.20 -16.90 17.48
N LYS A 10 -2.42 -17.35 17.75
CA LYS A 10 -3.59 -16.87 17.01
C LYS A 10 -3.66 -15.36 17.28
N PRO A 11 -3.78 -14.52 16.25
CA PRO A 11 -4.02 -13.10 16.49
C PRO A 11 -5.30 -12.98 17.33
N THR A 12 -5.16 -12.39 18.50
CA THR A 12 -6.26 -12.06 19.42
C THR A 12 -7.16 -11.03 18.77
N ASP A 13 -8.48 -11.19 18.94
CA ASP A 13 -9.53 -10.35 18.35
C ASP A 13 -9.46 -8.85 18.73
N GLU A 14 -8.52 -8.45 19.60
CA GLU A 14 -8.34 -7.06 20.06
C GLU A 14 -7.60 -6.14 19.07
N ASP A 15 -7.00 -6.67 17.99
CA ASP A 15 -6.37 -5.86 16.92
C ASP A 15 -7.38 -5.37 15.85
N ARG A 16 -8.67 -5.73 15.97
CA ARG A 16 -9.75 -5.28 15.08
C ARG A 16 -10.36 -3.97 15.56
N ARG A 17 -9.60 -2.87 15.53
CA ARG A 17 -10.25 -1.57 15.33
C ARG A 17 -10.67 -1.50 13.87
N GLU A 18 -11.79 -2.13 13.55
CA GLU A 18 -12.39 -2.06 12.22
C GLU A 18 -12.85 -0.62 11.97
N GLY A 19 -12.00 0.16 11.30
CA GLY A 19 -12.50 1.30 10.55
C GLY A 19 -13.63 0.81 9.65
N HIS A 20 -14.76 1.52 9.63
CA HIS A 20 -15.92 1.16 8.81
C HIS A 20 -15.53 1.15 7.33
N LEU A 21 -15.10 0.01 6.81
CA LEU A 21 -14.80 -0.18 5.40
C LEU A 21 -16.09 -0.63 4.67
N PRO A 22 -16.32 -0.15 3.45
CA PRO A 22 -17.52 -0.51 2.67
C PRO A 22 -17.52 -1.99 2.24
N HIS A 23 -16.37 -2.66 2.32
CA HIS A 23 -16.20 -4.07 2.01
C HIS A 23 -15.32 -4.74 3.07
N SER A 24 -15.65 -5.99 3.39
CA SER A 24 -14.74 -6.88 4.13
C SER A 24 -13.89 -7.67 3.14
N PRO A 25 -12.56 -7.76 3.33
CA PRO A 25 -11.72 -8.62 2.51
C PRO A 25 -12.22 -10.06 2.49
N LEU A 26 -12.30 -10.68 1.31
CA LEU A 26 -12.55 -12.10 1.21
C LEU A 26 -11.43 -12.88 1.92
N GLU A 27 -11.82 -13.90 2.69
CA GLU A 27 -10.86 -14.73 3.42
C GLU A 27 -9.88 -15.43 2.47
N LEU A 28 -8.60 -15.42 2.85
CA LEU A 28 -7.62 -16.29 2.22
C LEU A 28 -7.91 -17.74 2.60
N ALA A 29 -8.51 -18.49 1.68
CA ALA A 29 -8.71 -19.93 1.82
C ALA A 29 -7.38 -20.62 2.20
N ARG A 30 -7.42 -21.58 3.13
CA ARG A 30 -6.22 -22.22 3.69
C ARG A 30 -5.25 -22.74 2.61
N GLY A 31 -5.75 -23.36 1.54
CA GLY A 31 -4.92 -23.85 0.43
C GLY A 31 -4.27 -22.76 -0.45
N LYS A 32 -4.79 -21.52 -0.43
CA LYS A 32 -4.13 -20.36 -1.07
C LYS A 32 -3.01 -19.80 -0.20
N ARG A 33 -3.05 -20.00 1.12
CA ARG A 33 -2.00 -19.55 2.06
C ARG A 33 -0.72 -20.38 1.93
N ASP A 34 -0.85 -21.68 1.67
CA ASP A 34 0.31 -22.59 1.62
C ASP A 34 1.13 -22.50 0.31
N ARG A 35 0.59 -21.86 -0.74
CA ARG A 35 1.22 -21.78 -2.07
C ARG A 35 1.67 -20.38 -2.49
N ARG A 36 1.27 -19.34 -1.76
CA ARG A 36 1.60 -17.95 -2.07
C ARG A 36 2.28 -17.31 -0.89
N GLU A 37 3.28 -16.49 -1.15
CA GLU A 37 3.83 -15.59 -0.15
C GLU A 37 2.72 -14.67 0.37
N ILE A 38 2.70 -14.47 1.70
CA ILE A 38 1.74 -13.62 2.38
C ILE A 38 2.50 -12.45 2.97
N PHE A 39 2.04 -11.24 2.66
CA PHE A 39 2.55 -10.00 3.18
C PHE A 39 1.51 -9.39 4.12
N VAL A 40 1.95 -8.95 5.30
CA VAL A 40 1.10 -8.38 6.33
C VAL A 40 1.70 -7.07 6.80
N PHE A 41 0.89 -6.01 6.84
CA PHE A 41 1.31 -4.71 7.32
C PHE A 41 0.16 -3.94 7.96
N GLN A 42 0.45 -2.99 8.85
CA GLN A 42 -0.54 -2.07 9.39
C GLN A 42 -0.78 -0.94 8.39
N SER A 43 -2.00 -0.69 7.97
CA SER A 43 -2.30 0.42 7.04
C SER A 43 -2.75 1.64 7.84
N PRO A 44 -2.00 2.77 7.85
CA PRO A 44 -2.48 4.00 8.44
C PRO A 44 -3.72 4.54 7.73
N LYS A 45 -3.85 4.35 6.40
CA LYS A 45 -5.05 4.72 5.63
C LYS A 45 -6.29 3.97 6.09
N ASN A 46 -6.18 2.66 6.24
CA ASN A 46 -7.33 1.81 6.58
C ASN A 46 -7.54 1.64 8.09
N GLY A 47 -6.58 2.06 8.92
CA GLY A 47 -6.61 1.92 10.38
C GLY A 47 -6.58 0.46 10.86
N ARG A 48 -6.12 -0.48 10.03
CA ARG A 48 -6.12 -1.93 10.32
C ARG A 48 -4.95 -2.67 9.69
N THR A 49 -4.77 -3.92 10.11
CA THR A 49 -3.92 -4.88 9.42
C THR A 49 -4.46 -5.20 8.03
N VAL A 50 -3.61 -5.08 7.02
CA VAL A 50 -3.86 -5.49 5.63
C VAL A 50 -3.07 -6.76 5.36
N THR A 51 -3.73 -7.77 4.78
CA THR A 51 -3.10 -9.06 4.44
C THR A 51 -3.19 -9.31 2.95
N VAL A 52 -2.07 -9.21 2.25
CA VAL A 52 -1.99 -9.36 0.80
C VAL A 52 -1.33 -10.70 0.46
N ALA A 53 -1.89 -11.40 -0.50
CA ALA A 53 -1.25 -12.58 -1.06
C ALA A 53 -0.50 -12.18 -2.33
N ASP A 54 0.66 -12.80 -2.56
CA ASP A 54 1.59 -12.58 -3.66
C ASP A 54 2.25 -11.19 -3.74
N LEU A 55 3.48 -11.20 -4.27
CA LEU A 55 4.35 -10.03 -4.31
C LEU A 55 3.76 -8.91 -5.17
N VAL A 56 3.13 -9.24 -6.30
CA VAL A 56 2.63 -8.23 -7.26
C VAL A 56 1.48 -7.44 -6.63
N ASN A 57 0.53 -8.12 -5.98
CA ASN A 57 -0.51 -7.42 -5.25
C ASN A 57 0.06 -6.66 -4.04
N PHE A 58 1.13 -7.16 -3.39
CA PHE A 58 1.78 -6.41 -2.31
C PHE A 58 2.40 -5.10 -2.81
N CYS A 59 3.11 -5.12 -3.94
CA CYS A 59 3.61 -3.91 -4.59
C CYS A 59 2.48 -2.91 -4.89
N GLN A 60 1.35 -3.39 -5.44
CA GLN A 60 0.21 -2.52 -5.69
C GLN A 60 -0.41 -1.97 -4.41
N ALA A 61 -0.48 -2.76 -3.33
CA ALA A 61 -0.97 -2.29 -2.05
C ALA A 61 -0.09 -1.16 -1.49
N LEU A 62 1.23 -1.25 -1.62
CA LEU A 62 2.15 -0.16 -1.25
C LEU A 62 1.92 1.10 -2.09
N MET A 63 1.64 0.95 -3.39
CA MET A 63 1.31 2.09 -4.25
C MET A 63 -0.01 2.77 -3.87
N LEU A 64 -1.02 2.00 -3.47
CA LEU A 64 -2.27 2.56 -2.93
C LEU A 64 -2.04 3.22 -1.57
N GLU A 65 -1.20 2.61 -0.73
CA GLU A 65 -0.86 3.10 0.60
C GLU A 65 -0.09 4.43 0.55
N PHE A 66 0.70 4.70 -0.48
CA PHE A 66 1.45 5.96 -0.65
C PHE A 66 0.83 6.94 -1.64
N ASP A 67 -0.31 6.62 -2.27
CA ASP A 67 -1.05 7.59 -3.10
C ASP A 67 -1.83 8.55 -2.18
N PRO A 68 -1.51 9.86 -2.14
CA PRO A 68 -2.22 10.83 -1.30
C PRO A 68 -3.68 11.03 -1.71
N GLN A 69 -4.05 10.69 -2.95
CA GLN A 69 -5.43 10.78 -3.45
C GLN A 69 -6.29 9.58 -3.05
N VAL A 70 -5.67 8.46 -2.64
CA VAL A 70 -6.39 7.31 -2.09
C VAL A 70 -6.75 7.63 -0.64
N GLU A 71 -8.03 7.54 -0.31
CA GLU A 71 -8.50 7.68 1.07
C GLU A 71 -8.44 6.34 1.79
N MET A 72 -8.95 5.30 1.14
CA MET A 72 -8.98 3.94 1.69
C MET A 72 -9.00 2.90 0.57
N TYR A 73 -8.64 1.67 0.90
CA TYR A 73 -8.72 0.55 -0.03
C TYR A 73 -8.99 -0.76 0.71
N VAL A 74 -9.52 -1.75 -0.01
CA VAL A 74 -9.83 -3.08 0.53
C VAL A 74 -9.25 -4.13 -0.40
N GLU A 75 -8.40 -5.01 0.12
CA GLU A 75 -7.88 -6.16 -0.61
C GLU A 75 -8.96 -7.23 -0.80
N ARG A 76 -8.92 -7.93 -1.95
CA ARG A 76 -9.84 -9.02 -2.28
C ARG A 76 -11.31 -8.70 -1.98
N PRO A 77 -11.85 -7.57 -2.46
CA PRO A 77 -13.15 -7.07 -1.99
C PRO A 77 -14.33 -7.95 -2.42
N ARG A 78 -14.23 -8.60 -3.59
CA ARG A 78 -15.28 -9.46 -4.15
C ARG A 78 -14.75 -10.28 -5.33
N ARG A 79 -15.60 -11.19 -5.81
CA ARG A 79 -15.43 -11.89 -7.09
C ARG A 79 -16.36 -11.32 -8.15
N ILE A 80 -15.95 -11.47 -9.41
CA ILE A 80 -16.77 -11.22 -10.60
C ILE A 80 -16.83 -12.50 -11.42
N THR A 81 -17.95 -12.70 -12.09
CA THR A 81 -18.11 -13.84 -12.99
C THR A 81 -17.45 -13.52 -14.34
N VAL A 82 -16.67 -14.46 -14.85
CA VAL A 82 -15.94 -14.44 -16.12
C VAL A 82 -16.36 -15.65 -16.95
N GLY A 83 -17.22 -15.44 -17.94
CA GLY A 83 -17.86 -16.52 -18.69
C GLY A 83 -18.87 -17.32 -17.85
N GLU A 84 -19.25 -18.52 -18.29
CA GLU A 84 -20.45 -19.19 -17.75
C GLU A 84 -20.31 -19.77 -16.32
N LYS A 85 -19.09 -20.04 -15.82
CA LYS A 85 -18.89 -20.71 -14.51
C LYS A 85 -17.55 -20.39 -13.82
N ARG A 86 -16.88 -19.30 -14.18
CA ARG A 86 -15.56 -18.98 -13.60
C ARG A 86 -15.66 -17.69 -12.84
N ASP A 87 -15.13 -17.69 -11.63
CA ASP A 87 -15.08 -16.48 -10.81
C ASP A 87 -13.65 -15.98 -10.71
N LEU A 88 -13.50 -14.70 -10.98
CA LEU A 88 -12.25 -13.95 -10.82
C LEU A 88 -12.33 -13.12 -9.54
N GLU A 89 -11.34 -13.29 -8.67
CA GLU A 89 -11.18 -12.48 -7.47
C GLU A 89 -10.52 -11.16 -7.85
N LEU A 90 -11.19 -10.03 -7.54
CA LEU A 90 -10.62 -8.71 -7.78
C LEU A 90 -9.52 -8.44 -6.75
N SER A 91 -8.49 -7.68 -7.15
CA SER A 91 -7.33 -7.42 -6.29
C SER A 91 -7.67 -6.42 -5.19
N PHE A 92 -8.27 -5.28 -5.56
CA PHE A 92 -8.58 -4.20 -4.62
C PHE A 92 -9.90 -3.51 -4.96
N TRP A 93 -10.55 -2.96 -3.95
CA TRP A 93 -11.47 -1.84 -4.09
C TRP A 93 -10.75 -0.60 -3.57
N VAL A 94 -10.97 0.54 -4.22
CA VAL A 94 -10.28 1.80 -3.90
C VAL A 94 -11.30 2.92 -3.80
N GLY A 95 -11.27 3.65 -2.70
CA GLY A 95 -11.98 4.91 -2.49
C GLY A 95 -10.99 6.07 -2.50
N ARG A 96 -11.29 7.11 -3.27
CA ARG A 96 -10.45 8.31 -3.40
C ARG A 96 -11.08 9.50 -2.69
N ARG A 97 -10.25 10.48 -2.36
CA ARG A 97 -10.66 11.72 -1.66
C ARG A 97 -11.64 12.59 -2.45
N ASP A 98 -11.67 12.45 -3.78
CA ASP A 98 -12.66 13.10 -4.65
C ASP A 98 -14.04 12.40 -4.64
N GLY A 99 -14.20 11.36 -3.82
CA GLY A 99 -15.41 10.54 -3.73
C GLY A 99 -15.51 9.45 -4.79
N THR A 100 -14.57 9.38 -5.75
CA THR A 100 -14.59 8.32 -6.77
C THR A 100 -14.21 6.97 -6.18
N GLN A 101 -14.86 5.93 -6.72
CA GLN A 101 -14.66 4.55 -6.30
C GLN A 101 -14.50 3.66 -7.52
N HIS A 102 -13.57 2.71 -7.45
CA HIS A 102 -13.38 1.71 -8.48
C HIS A 102 -12.79 0.42 -7.89
N TYR A 103 -12.93 -0.65 -8.64
CA TYR A 103 -12.23 -1.89 -8.39
C TYR A 103 -10.95 -1.94 -9.23
N GLN A 104 -9.93 -2.60 -8.70
CA GLN A 104 -8.70 -2.91 -9.41
C GLN A 104 -8.53 -4.41 -9.56
N PHE A 105 -8.07 -4.81 -10.73
CA PHE A 105 -7.57 -6.15 -10.97
C PHE A 105 -6.14 -6.08 -11.48
N VAL A 106 -5.23 -6.73 -10.75
CA VAL A 106 -3.82 -6.81 -11.13
C VAL A 106 -3.65 -7.93 -12.15
N ILE A 107 -3.23 -7.59 -13.37
CA ILE A 107 -3.00 -8.51 -14.48
C ILE A 107 -1.55 -9.01 -14.45
N PRO A 108 -1.31 -10.31 -14.21
CA PRO A 108 0.02 -10.88 -14.28
C PRO A 108 0.57 -10.84 -15.72
N THR A 109 1.89 -10.77 -15.88
CA THR A 109 2.54 -10.68 -17.20
C THR A 109 2.20 -11.86 -18.11
N LYS A 110 2.05 -13.07 -17.55
CA LYS A 110 1.64 -14.26 -18.31
C LYS A 110 0.15 -14.28 -18.70
N ARG A 111 -0.65 -13.30 -18.23
CA ARG A 111 -2.11 -13.26 -18.35
C ARG A 111 -2.78 -14.58 -17.94
N VAL A 112 -2.29 -15.21 -16.88
CA VAL A 112 -2.87 -16.42 -16.30
C VAL A 112 -3.24 -16.11 -14.86
N ALA A 113 -4.50 -16.34 -14.50
CA ALA A 113 -5.01 -16.13 -13.16
C ALA A 113 -5.60 -17.41 -12.58
N SER A 114 -5.57 -17.52 -11.26
CA SER A 114 -6.30 -18.55 -10.54
C SER A 114 -7.76 -18.16 -10.44
N LEU A 115 -8.62 -18.85 -11.19
CA LEU A 115 -10.08 -18.77 -11.09
C LEU A 115 -10.60 -19.89 -10.17
N SER A 116 -11.90 -19.86 -9.87
CA SER A 116 -12.60 -20.93 -9.13
C SER A 116 -12.38 -22.35 -9.70
N VAL A 117 -12.16 -22.45 -11.02
CA VAL A 117 -11.97 -23.73 -11.74
C VAL A 117 -10.51 -24.11 -11.99
N GLY A 118 -9.55 -23.32 -11.50
CA GLY A 118 -8.11 -23.54 -11.71
C GLY A 118 -7.42 -22.38 -12.43
N LEU A 119 -6.21 -22.63 -12.94
CA LEU A 119 -5.42 -21.63 -13.68
C LEU A 119 -5.97 -21.50 -15.11
N VAL A 120 -6.31 -20.28 -15.51
CA VAL A 120 -6.90 -20.02 -16.83
C VAL A 120 -6.27 -18.77 -17.43
N LYS A 121 -6.12 -18.77 -18.76
CA LYS A 121 -5.76 -17.57 -19.52
C LYS A 121 -6.86 -16.52 -19.38
N LEU A 122 -6.46 -15.31 -19.03
CA LEU A 122 -7.36 -14.19 -18.88
C LEU A 122 -7.89 -13.72 -20.25
N PRO A 123 -9.17 -13.27 -20.32
CA PRO A 123 -9.71 -12.53 -21.46
C PRO A 123 -8.88 -11.29 -21.80
N ALA A 124 -9.18 -10.63 -22.92
CA ALA A 124 -8.58 -9.34 -23.26
C ALA A 124 -8.99 -8.25 -22.24
N ASP A 125 -8.26 -7.13 -22.23
CA ASP A 125 -8.49 -6.05 -21.26
C ASP A 125 -9.89 -5.44 -21.40
N ASP A 126 -10.29 -5.12 -22.63
CA ASP A 126 -11.63 -4.59 -22.92
C ASP A 126 -12.72 -5.59 -22.53
N GLU A 127 -12.51 -6.87 -22.77
CA GLU A 127 -13.44 -7.94 -22.39
C GLU A 127 -13.61 -8.00 -20.86
N LEU A 128 -12.52 -7.91 -20.09
CA LEU A 128 -12.58 -7.88 -18.63
C LEU A 128 -13.33 -6.64 -18.12
N ILE A 129 -13.07 -5.47 -18.71
CA ILE A 129 -13.74 -4.22 -18.36
C ILE A 129 -15.24 -4.34 -18.67
N HIS A 130 -15.61 -4.84 -19.84
CA HIS A 130 -17.01 -5.07 -20.21
C HIS A 130 -17.71 -6.08 -19.30
N MET A 131 -17.04 -7.18 -18.91
CA MET A 131 -17.60 -8.15 -17.97
C MET A 131 -17.86 -7.55 -16.58
N ALA A 132 -16.96 -6.70 -16.10
CA ALA A 132 -17.13 -6.00 -14.83
C ALA A 132 -18.24 -4.94 -14.93
N LEU A 133 -18.30 -4.20 -16.03
CA LEU A 133 -19.34 -3.20 -16.30
C LEU A 133 -20.74 -3.84 -16.34
N ASN A 134 -20.88 -5.01 -16.97
CA ASN A 134 -22.13 -5.78 -16.99
C ASN A 134 -22.58 -6.23 -15.58
N GLN A 135 -21.67 -6.23 -14.61
CA GLN A 135 -21.95 -6.51 -13.19
C GLN A 135 -22.04 -5.22 -12.36
N GLY A 136 -22.13 -4.06 -13.01
CA GLY A 136 -22.27 -2.75 -12.36
C GLY A 136 -20.99 -2.22 -11.71
N LEU A 137 -19.81 -2.69 -12.15
CA LEU A 137 -18.53 -2.36 -11.52
C LEU A 137 -17.65 -1.52 -12.44
N VAL A 138 -17.08 -0.46 -11.90
CA VAL A 138 -16.00 0.29 -12.54
C VAL A 138 -14.70 -0.44 -12.28
N LEU A 139 -14.16 -1.11 -13.30
CA LEU A 139 -12.91 -1.86 -13.21
C LEU A 139 -11.74 -1.09 -13.82
N ARG A 140 -10.63 -0.99 -13.08
CA ARG A 140 -9.33 -0.55 -13.58
C ARG A 140 -8.36 -1.72 -13.59
N LEU A 141 -7.61 -1.85 -14.67
CA LEU A 141 -6.61 -2.89 -14.82
C LEU A 141 -5.23 -2.33 -14.46
N VAL A 142 -4.48 -3.07 -13.64
CA VAL A 142 -3.11 -2.72 -13.26
C VAL A 142 -2.20 -3.83 -13.75
N HIS A 143 -1.27 -3.54 -14.66
CA HIS A 143 -0.42 -4.58 -15.22
C HIS A 143 0.83 -4.78 -14.35
N GLU A 144 1.24 -6.02 -14.14
CA GLU A 144 2.49 -6.35 -13.42
C GLU A 144 3.71 -5.61 -13.98
N ASN A 145 3.83 -5.50 -15.32
CA ASN A 145 4.91 -4.75 -15.95
C ASN A 145 4.91 -3.25 -15.59
N SER A 146 3.74 -2.65 -15.37
CA SER A 146 3.63 -1.24 -14.93
C SER A 146 4.07 -1.05 -13.47
N LEU A 147 3.96 -2.10 -12.65
CA LEU A 147 4.49 -2.11 -11.29
C LEU A 147 6.01 -2.32 -11.32
N ALA A 148 6.50 -3.19 -12.20
CA ALA A 148 7.93 -3.40 -12.40
C ALA A 148 8.66 -2.11 -12.83
N SER A 149 8.05 -1.30 -13.70
CA SER A 149 8.61 0.02 -14.06
C SER A 149 8.64 1.02 -12.90
N ARG A 150 7.86 0.78 -11.84
CA ARG A 150 7.78 1.60 -10.62
C ARG A 150 8.47 0.93 -9.43
N ALA A 151 9.37 -0.02 -9.67
CA ALA A 151 10.03 -0.78 -8.61
C ALA A 151 10.79 0.11 -7.61
N SER A 152 11.36 1.23 -8.05
CA SER A 152 11.99 2.22 -7.17
C SER A 152 10.98 2.84 -6.20
N GLU A 153 9.83 3.32 -6.70
CA GLU A 153 8.76 3.87 -5.86
C GLU A 153 8.25 2.84 -4.85
N VAL A 154 8.08 1.58 -5.29
CA VAL A 154 7.66 0.47 -4.42
C VAL A 154 8.67 0.21 -3.30
N ALA A 155 9.96 0.21 -3.61
CA ALA A 155 11.01 0.01 -2.63
C ALA A 155 11.07 1.16 -1.61
N VAL A 156 10.89 2.41 -2.07
CA VAL A 156 10.80 3.58 -1.19
C VAL A 156 9.57 3.48 -0.28
N ALA A 157 8.39 3.17 -0.84
CA ALA A 157 7.18 2.98 -0.04
C ALA A 157 7.35 1.88 1.03
N TYR A 158 8.02 0.77 0.67
CA TYR A 158 8.32 -0.32 1.60
C TYR A 158 9.22 0.13 2.75
N GLU A 159 10.26 0.91 2.47
CA GLU A 159 11.18 1.42 3.50
C GLU A 159 10.54 2.49 4.40
N LEU A 160 9.72 3.39 3.82
CA LEU A 160 9.11 4.49 4.57
C LEU A 160 7.94 4.04 5.45
N LEU A 161 7.22 2.97 5.08
CA LEU A 161 6.00 2.55 5.78
C LEU A 161 6.21 2.32 7.30
N PRO A 162 7.25 1.60 7.77
CA PRO A 162 7.51 1.47 9.20
C PRO A 162 7.81 2.80 9.90
N LEU A 163 8.44 3.76 9.20
CA LEU A 163 8.74 5.09 9.74
C LEU A 163 7.46 5.91 9.92
N VAL A 164 6.50 5.78 9.01
CA VAL A 164 5.16 6.40 9.15
C VAL A 164 4.46 5.88 10.42
N TRP A 165 4.55 4.58 10.71
CA TRP A 165 3.97 4.01 11.94
C TRP A 165 4.68 4.47 13.19
N ALA A 166 6.01 4.56 13.15
CA ALA A 166 6.81 5.03 14.26
C ALA A 166 6.50 6.51 14.57
N ASN A 167 6.30 7.34 13.54
CA ASN A 167 5.95 8.74 13.68
C ASN A 167 4.70 8.96 14.54
N ALA A 168 3.66 8.16 14.33
CA ALA A 168 2.42 8.23 15.12
C ALA A 168 2.60 7.98 16.63
N LYS A 169 3.76 7.43 17.04
CA LYS A 169 4.11 7.13 18.44
C LYS A 169 5.08 8.14 19.05
N ILE A 170 5.64 9.06 18.27
CA ILE A 170 6.62 10.04 18.74
C ILE A 170 5.89 11.26 19.34
N ALA A 171 6.18 11.57 20.60
CA ALA A 171 5.70 12.79 21.22
C ALA A 171 6.28 14.01 20.50
N GLY A 172 5.42 14.94 20.09
CA GLY A 172 5.87 16.13 19.35
C GLY A 172 5.99 15.93 17.82
N ALA A 173 5.63 14.76 17.28
CA ALA A 173 5.78 14.45 15.85
C ALA A 173 5.13 15.50 14.94
N ARG A 174 3.88 15.90 15.25
CA ARG A 174 3.16 16.91 14.48
C ARG A 174 3.85 18.28 14.51
N GLN A 175 4.39 18.69 15.65
CA GLN A 175 5.16 19.95 15.75
C GLN A 175 6.44 19.88 14.92
N LEU A 176 7.10 18.71 14.89
CA LEU A 176 8.28 18.50 14.07
C LEU A 176 7.96 18.54 12.57
N GLU A 177 6.86 17.91 12.14
CA GLU A 177 6.38 17.97 10.76
C GLU A 177 6.14 19.42 10.32
N VAL A 178 5.37 20.20 11.08
CA VAL A 178 5.09 21.61 10.78
C VAL A 178 6.38 22.41 10.67
N ARG A 179 7.31 22.22 11.61
CA ARG A 179 8.61 22.91 11.58
C ARG A 179 9.42 22.55 10.33
N ILE A 180 9.45 21.29 9.92
CA ILE A 180 10.15 20.85 8.70
C ILE A 180 9.51 21.47 7.46
N GLU A 181 8.18 21.49 7.39
CA GLU A 181 7.46 22.15 6.30
C GLU A 181 7.77 23.65 6.22
N ASP A 182 7.72 24.37 7.34
CA ASP A 182 8.04 25.80 7.40
C ASP A 182 9.49 26.08 6.94
N MET A 183 10.43 25.20 7.27
CA MET A 183 11.81 25.31 6.79
C MET A 183 11.91 25.15 5.27
N LEU A 184 11.19 24.17 4.71
CA LEU A 184 11.17 23.87 3.27
C LEU A 184 10.36 24.90 2.45
N GLN A 185 9.46 25.66 3.08
CA GLN A 185 8.81 26.80 2.42
C GLN A 185 9.78 27.96 2.15
N ASN A 186 10.80 28.11 3.00
CA ASN A 186 11.80 29.18 2.89
C ASN A 186 13.04 28.75 2.10
N VAL A 187 13.27 27.44 1.97
CA VAL A 187 14.42 26.86 1.27
C VAL A 187 13.92 25.74 0.38
N GLU A 188 14.14 25.87 -0.94
CA GLU A 188 13.62 24.95 -1.97
C GLU A 188 13.90 23.47 -1.64
N ARG A 189 15.10 23.15 -1.13
CA ARG A 189 15.53 21.78 -0.81
C ARG A 189 16.45 21.73 0.41
N LEU A 190 16.32 20.70 1.24
CA LEU A 190 17.24 20.40 2.34
C LEU A 190 17.55 18.91 2.40
N THR A 191 18.78 18.55 2.79
CA THR A 191 19.12 17.15 3.07
C THR A 191 18.59 16.71 4.44
N MET A 192 18.44 15.40 4.66
CA MET A 192 18.08 14.84 5.96
C MET A 192 19.02 15.31 7.09
N SER A 193 20.32 15.40 6.83
CA SER A 193 21.32 15.87 7.80
C SER A 193 21.17 17.37 8.10
N ALA A 194 20.83 18.18 7.10
CA ALA A 194 20.54 19.60 7.30
C ALA A 194 19.26 19.80 8.14
N LEU A 195 18.20 19.03 7.86
CA LEU A 195 16.98 19.02 8.67
C LEU A 195 17.27 18.59 10.11
N GLN A 196 18.10 17.56 10.30
CA GLN A 196 18.53 17.13 11.64
C GLN A 196 19.25 18.24 12.40
N LEU A 197 20.25 18.87 11.77
CA LEU A 197 21.02 19.95 12.39
C LEU A 197 20.14 21.14 12.78
N GLN A 198 19.25 21.57 11.89
CA GLN A 198 18.44 22.77 12.09
C GLN A 198 17.24 22.54 13.04
N THR A 199 16.69 21.33 13.09
CA THR A 199 15.62 20.98 14.04
C THR A 199 16.16 20.67 15.44
N GLY A 200 17.44 20.27 15.54
CA GLY A 200 18.05 19.79 16.78
C GLY A 200 17.50 18.44 17.26
N GLN A 201 16.76 17.73 16.40
CA GLN A 201 16.12 16.46 16.74
C GLN A 201 17.03 15.26 16.41
N ALA A 202 16.74 14.13 17.04
CA ALA A 202 17.41 12.88 16.70
C ALA A 202 17.08 12.49 15.24
N ARG A 203 18.06 11.91 14.55
CA ARG A 203 17.94 11.50 13.14
C ARG A 203 16.71 10.65 12.86
N PHE A 204 16.42 9.70 13.75
CA PHE A 204 15.25 8.82 13.63
C PHE A 204 13.92 9.59 13.67
N ALA A 205 13.80 10.61 14.54
CA ALA A 205 12.60 11.43 14.63
C ALA A 205 12.37 12.26 13.36
N VAL A 206 13.45 12.82 12.80
CA VAL A 206 13.39 13.53 11.50
C VAL A 206 12.99 12.59 10.37
N ALA A 207 13.57 11.38 10.31
CA ALA A 207 13.19 10.37 9.32
C ALA A 207 11.71 9.97 9.41
N CYS A 208 11.18 9.80 10.63
CA CYS A 208 9.77 9.52 10.85
C CYS A 208 8.86 10.67 10.39
N ALA A 209 9.21 11.91 10.74
CA ALA A 209 8.45 13.08 10.33
C ALA A 209 8.46 13.26 8.81
N VAL A 210 9.63 13.16 8.16
CA VAL A 210 9.75 13.24 6.69
C VAL A 210 8.97 12.10 6.02
N ALA A 211 9.06 10.87 6.50
CA ALA A 211 8.27 9.76 5.96
C ALA A 211 6.76 10.04 6.04
N SER A 212 6.28 10.63 7.15
CA SER A 212 4.88 11.02 7.30
C SER A 212 4.47 12.16 6.35
N LEU A 213 5.35 13.14 6.13
CA LEU A 213 5.15 14.21 5.15
C LEU A 213 5.09 13.67 3.71
N VAL A 214 5.95 12.72 3.36
CA VAL A 214 5.93 12.03 2.05
C VAL A 214 4.64 11.24 1.89
N TYR A 215 4.25 10.48 2.91
CA TYR A 215 3.03 9.68 2.95
C TYR A 215 1.76 10.52 2.77
N THR A 216 1.75 11.74 3.31
CA THR A 216 0.63 12.69 3.16
C THR A 216 0.71 13.53 1.88
N GLY A 217 1.77 13.35 1.08
CA GLY A 217 1.99 14.06 -0.19
C GLY A 217 2.42 15.52 -0.03
N ARG A 218 2.87 15.93 1.16
CA ARG A 218 3.27 17.32 1.45
C ARG A 218 4.71 17.63 1.04
N VAL A 219 5.59 16.62 1.13
CA VAL A 219 6.96 16.69 0.62
C VAL A 219 7.26 15.49 -0.27
N GLN A 220 8.39 15.54 -0.97
CA GLN A 220 8.93 14.41 -1.72
C GLN A 220 10.43 14.26 -1.50
N LEU A 221 10.92 13.03 -1.70
CA LEU A 221 12.34 12.73 -1.69
C LEU A 221 12.88 12.80 -3.13
N VAL A 222 13.95 13.56 -3.34
CA VAL A 222 14.57 13.76 -4.66
C VAL A 222 15.67 12.75 -4.88
N ASP A 223 15.61 12.02 -6.01
CA ASP A 223 16.57 10.99 -6.42
C ASP A 223 16.90 9.92 -5.36
N TYR A 224 16.00 9.75 -4.40
CA TYR A 224 16.23 8.91 -3.24
C TYR A 224 16.31 7.43 -3.62
N ARG A 225 17.33 6.78 -3.04
CA ARG A 225 17.51 5.34 -3.12
C ARG A 225 17.27 4.74 -1.74
N PRO A 226 16.55 3.62 -1.64
CA PRO A 226 16.38 2.91 -0.39
C PRO A 226 17.71 2.72 0.36
N GLY A 227 17.71 3.06 1.65
CA GLY A 227 18.89 3.05 2.52
C GLY A 227 19.81 4.27 2.42
N ASP A 228 19.53 5.25 1.56
CA ASP A 228 20.33 6.48 1.49
C ASP A 228 20.20 7.29 2.79
N PRO A 229 21.30 7.53 3.51
CA PRO A 229 21.25 8.20 4.78
C PRO A 229 20.92 9.70 4.71
N ASP A 230 21.14 10.35 3.56
CA ASP A 230 21.11 11.81 3.43
C ASP A 230 20.29 12.30 2.24
N ALA A 231 19.09 11.75 2.10
CA ALA A 231 18.14 12.11 1.05
C ALA A 231 17.87 13.63 0.99
N LEU A 232 17.72 14.16 -0.23
CA LEU A 232 17.19 15.50 -0.46
C LEU A 232 15.66 15.48 -0.29
N VAL A 233 15.15 16.45 0.46
CA VAL A 233 13.73 16.65 0.73
C VAL A 233 13.31 18.00 0.17
N GLU A 234 12.18 18.03 -0.53
CA GLU A 234 11.59 19.25 -1.08
C GLU A 234 10.07 19.27 -0.93
N VAL A 235 9.46 20.45 -0.96
CA VAL A 235 7.99 20.59 -0.97
C VAL A 235 7.46 20.03 -2.28
N ARG A 236 6.37 19.26 -2.21
CA ARG A 236 5.71 18.78 -3.42
C ARG A 236 4.86 19.91 -4.01
N HIS A 237 5.30 20.47 -5.12
CA HIS A 237 4.48 21.39 -5.92
C HIS A 237 3.53 20.57 -6.79
N GLY A 238 2.22 20.71 -6.54
CA GLY A 238 1.16 20.02 -7.29
C GLY A 238 0.86 20.67 -8.63
#